data_AF-A0A7L2SR49-F1
#
_entry.id   AF-A0A7L2SR49-F1
#
_cell.length_a   1.000
_cell.length_b   1.000
_cell.length_c   1.000
_cell.angle_alpha   90.00
_cell.angle_beta   90.00
_cell.angle_gamma   90.00
#
_symmetry.space_group_name_H-M   'P 1'
#
loop_
_entity.id
_entity.type
_entity.pdbx_description
1 polymer ?
#
loop_
_entity_poly.entity_id
_entity_poly.type
_entity_poly.pdbx_seq_one_letter_code
_entity_poly.pdbx_strand_id
1 'polypeptide(L)'
;MEIRRALPQDIRELLHRLKMRSKYAVLLVFVISLIIIEKENNFISRVSDKLKQSPQALAEANSTEVSPAPAENGSLASLQELDAAFFQLRSHLYNITLQLAGDGDPGPRRHLLLMATTRTGSSFVGEFFNQQGSIFYLFEPLWHVEKTVTFLPGGASAVGSALVYRDVLKQLLLCDLYILENFISPAPEGHLTPFLFRRGSSHSLCEEPVCTPSTKKVFEKYYCKNRRCGPLNITLAVEACRRKQHVALKTVRIRQLEFLQPLVEDPRLDLRIIQLVRDPRAVLASRMVAFSGKYETWKKWASEGEAPLREEEVQRLRGNCESIRVSAELGLRRPGWLRG
;
A
#
# COMPACT_ATOMS: atom_id res chain seq x y z
N MET A 1 14.26 -35.32 46.71
CA MET A 1 12.84 -35.74 46.62
C MET A 1 12.13 -34.72 45.73
N GLU A 2 12.12 -34.96 44.42
CA GLU A 2 11.43 -34.11 43.44
C GLU A 2 9.91 -34.35 43.55
N ILE A 3 9.15 -33.31 43.90
CA ILE A 3 7.70 -33.36 43.83
C ILE A 3 7.27 -32.73 42.50
N ARG A 4 7.05 -33.58 41.49
CA ARG A 4 6.25 -33.22 40.31
C ARG A 4 4.81 -32.95 40.76
N ARG A 5 4.39 -31.67 40.73
CA ARG A 5 2.96 -31.35 40.79
C ARG A 5 2.36 -31.50 39.40
N ALA A 6 1.56 -32.56 39.23
CA ALA A 6 0.73 -32.75 38.04
C ALA A 6 -0.35 -31.65 37.97
N LEU A 7 -0.47 -31.00 36.81
CA LEU A 7 -1.50 -30.00 36.54
C LEU A 7 -2.90 -30.69 36.54
N PRO A 8 -3.93 -30.10 37.17
CA PRO A 8 -5.27 -30.68 37.24
C PRO A 8 -5.84 -31.02 35.85
N GLN A 9 -6.49 -32.18 35.71
CA GLN A 9 -7.06 -32.69 34.45
C GLN A 9 -7.98 -31.68 33.75
N ASP A 10 -8.77 -30.91 34.49
CA ASP A 10 -9.68 -29.88 33.97
C ASP A 10 -8.98 -28.76 33.19
N ILE A 11 -7.81 -28.31 33.65
CA ILE A 11 -7.06 -27.23 32.99
C ILE A 11 -6.45 -27.75 31.69
N ARG A 12 -6.05 -29.02 31.66
CA ARG A 12 -5.51 -29.67 30.46
C ARG A 12 -6.59 -29.86 29.40
N GLU A 13 -7.81 -30.23 29.78
CA GLU A 13 -8.95 -30.30 28.87
C GLU A 13 -9.40 -28.93 28.37
N LEU A 14 -9.39 -27.90 29.22
CA LEU A 14 -9.72 -26.53 28.82
C LEU A 14 -8.71 -25.97 27.82
N LEU A 15 -7.41 -26.16 28.06
CA LEU A 15 -6.33 -25.80 27.13
C LEU A 15 -6.41 -26.62 25.83
N HIS A 16 -6.78 -27.91 25.90
CA HIS A 16 -6.97 -28.74 24.72
C HIS A 16 -8.18 -28.27 23.89
N ARG A 17 -9.30 -27.93 24.51
CA ARG A 17 -10.49 -27.35 23.82
C ARG A 17 -10.19 -25.98 23.21
N LEU A 18 -9.44 -25.11 23.90
CA LEU A 18 -9.01 -23.80 23.37
C LEU A 18 -8.05 -23.95 22.19
N LYS A 19 -7.08 -24.88 22.29
CA LYS A 19 -6.14 -25.21 21.21
C LYS A 19 -6.84 -25.84 20.00
N MET A 20 -7.83 -26.70 20.22
CA MET A 20 -8.65 -27.28 19.16
C MET A 20 -9.50 -26.21 18.47
N ARG A 21 -10.22 -25.36 19.22
CA ARG A 21 -10.99 -24.22 18.66
C ARG A 21 -10.12 -23.25 17.85
N SER A 22 -8.90 -22.97 18.30
CA SER A 22 -7.94 -22.14 17.57
C SER A 22 -7.48 -22.81 16.26
N LYS A 23 -7.20 -24.11 16.26
CA LYS A 23 -6.85 -24.86 15.04
C LYS A 23 -7.98 -24.85 14.01
N TYR A 24 -9.24 -25.08 14.43
CA TYR A 24 -10.38 -25.00 13.52
C TYR A 24 -10.64 -23.58 13.02
N ALA A 25 -10.42 -22.55 13.84
CA ALA A 25 -10.53 -21.16 13.41
C ALA A 25 -9.47 -20.82 12.34
N VAL A 26 -8.22 -21.26 12.51
CA VAL A 26 -7.15 -21.09 11.51
C VAL A 26 -7.49 -21.84 10.21
N LEU A 27 -7.99 -23.07 10.33
CA LEU A 27 -8.37 -23.89 9.17
C LEU A 27 -9.57 -23.28 8.43
N LEU A 28 -10.55 -22.73 9.16
CA LEU A 28 -11.70 -22.03 8.59
C LEU A 28 -11.29 -20.72 7.90
N VAL A 29 -10.37 -19.94 8.50
CA VAL A 29 -9.79 -18.75 7.86
C VAL A 29 -9.02 -19.13 6.61
N PHE A 30 -8.29 -20.24 6.63
CA PHE A 30 -7.54 -20.74 5.48
C PHE A 30 -8.49 -21.17 4.35
N VAL A 31 -9.53 -21.94 4.65
CA VAL A 31 -10.57 -22.36 3.68
C VAL A 31 -11.31 -21.16 3.11
N ILE A 32 -11.70 -20.19 3.94
CA ILE A 32 -12.33 -18.95 3.47
C ILE A 32 -11.37 -18.17 2.57
N SER A 33 -10.09 -18.11 2.92
CA SER A 33 -9.06 -17.45 2.10
C SER A 33 -8.90 -18.15 0.75
N LEU A 34 -8.86 -19.49 0.73
CA LEU A 34 -8.80 -20.26 -0.52
C LEU A 34 -10.03 -20.05 -1.39
N ILE A 35 -11.23 -20.04 -0.81
CA ILE A 35 -12.47 -19.76 -1.55
C ILE A 35 -12.45 -18.33 -2.13
N ILE A 36 -11.94 -17.36 -1.38
CA ILE A 36 -11.79 -15.98 -1.87
C ILE A 36 -10.76 -15.93 -3.01
N ILE A 37 -9.62 -16.62 -2.87
CA ILE A 37 -8.58 -16.69 -3.89
C ILE A 37 -9.11 -17.37 -5.17
N GLU A 38 -9.79 -18.51 -5.04
CA GLU A 38 -10.38 -19.25 -6.16
C GLU A 38 -11.46 -18.42 -6.86
N LYS A 39 -12.29 -17.71 -6.09
CA LYS A 39 -13.28 -16.78 -6.63
C LYS A 39 -12.63 -15.59 -7.33
N GLU A 40 -11.57 -15.01 -6.76
CA GLU A 40 -10.81 -13.93 -7.43
C GLU A 40 -10.15 -14.47 -8.72
N ASN A 41 -9.57 -15.67 -8.71
CA ASN A 41 -8.93 -16.27 -9.88
C ASN A 41 -9.92 -16.57 -11.01
N ASN A 42 -11.06 -17.18 -10.70
CA ASN A 42 -12.14 -17.41 -11.67
C ASN A 42 -12.71 -16.10 -12.23
N PHE A 43 -12.69 -15.04 -11.44
CA PHE A 43 -13.10 -13.73 -11.89
C PHE A 43 -12.05 -13.08 -12.80
N ILE A 44 -10.76 -13.19 -12.44
CA ILE A 44 -9.64 -12.68 -13.23
C ILE A 44 -9.56 -13.40 -14.58
N SER A 45 -9.75 -14.72 -14.63
CA SER A 45 -9.78 -15.47 -15.89
C SER A 45 -10.90 -14.99 -16.79
N ARG A 46 -12.13 -14.86 -16.28
CA ARG A 46 -13.28 -14.31 -17.04
C ARG A 46 -13.02 -12.91 -17.57
N VAL A 47 -12.48 -12.00 -16.75
CA VAL A 47 -12.13 -10.64 -17.18
C VAL A 47 -11.03 -10.68 -18.25
N SER A 48 -10.01 -11.53 -18.06
CA SER A 48 -8.92 -11.69 -19.01
C SER A 48 -9.41 -12.20 -20.36
N ASP A 49 -10.24 -13.25 -20.38
CA ASP A 49 -10.74 -13.86 -21.61
C ASP A 49 -11.67 -12.90 -22.36
N LYS A 50 -12.51 -12.16 -21.64
CA LYS A 50 -13.38 -11.14 -22.22
C LYS A 50 -12.60 -9.92 -22.73
N LEU A 51 -11.52 -9.51 -22.07
CA LEU A 51 -10.63 -8.46 -22.59
C LEU A 51 -9.90 -8.90 -23.86
N LYS A 52 -9.50 -10.18 -23.96
CA LYS A 52 -8.89 -10.75 -25.17
C LYS A 52 -9.87 -10.88 -26.34
N GLN A 53 -11.15 -11.09 -26.06
CA GLN A 53 -12.21 -11.29 -27.06
C GLN A 53 -12.85 -10.00 -27.58
N SER A 54 -12.56 -8.84 -26.97
CA SER A 54 -13.09 -7.56 -27.46
C SER A 54 -12.39 -7.17 -28.77
N PRO A 55 -13.10 -7.08 -29.92
CA PRO A 55 -12.49 -6.69 -31.18
C PRO A 55 -12.22 -5.18 -31.14
N GLN A 56 -11.00 -4.79 -30.76
CA GLN A 56 -10.51 -3.47 -31.13
C GLN A 56 -10.18 -3.49 -32.61
N ALA A 57 -11.00 -2.82 -33.42
CA ALA A 57 -10.59 -2.31 -34.71
C ALA A 57 -9.40 -1.35 -34.49
N LEU A 58 -8.18 -1.86 -34.63
CA LEU A 58 -6.96 -1.09 -34.68
C LEU A 58 -6.14 -1.67 -35.82
N ALA A 59 -5.96 -0.83 -36.85
CA ALA A 59 -5.26 -1.15 -38.07
C ALA A 59 -3.89 -1.75 -37.81
N GLU A 60 -3.54 -2.68 -38.70
CA GLU A 60 -2.37 -3.54 -38.71
C GLU A 60 -1.05 -2.79 -38.50
N ALA A 61 -0.23 -3.33 -37.59
CA ALA A 61 1.21 -3.19 -37.65
C ALA A 61 1.83 -4.57 -37.36
N ASN A 62 2.39 -5.15 -38.42
CA ASN A 62 3.07 -6.44 -38.47
C ASN A 62 4.05 -6.65 -37.31
N SER A 63 3.84 -7.69 -36.51
CA SER A 63 4.94 -8.44 -35.92
C SER A 63 4.50 -9.87 -35.57
N THR A 64 5.36 -10.78 -36.01
CA THR A 64 5.38 -12.24 -36.00
C THR A 64 4.66 -12.93 -34.83
N GLU A 65 3.78 -13.87 -35.19
CA GLU A 65 3.00 -14.72 -34.30
C GLU A 65 3.88 -15.60 -33.40
N VAL A 66 3.63 -15.54 -32.09
CA VAL A 66 3.89 -16.65 -31.16
C VAL A 66 2.57 -16.91 -30.44
N SER A 67 1.95 -18.06 -30.73
CA SER A 67 0.68 -18.48 -30.14
C SER A 67 0.81 -18.65 -28.61
N PRO A 68 -0.15 -18.19 -27.79
CA PRO A 68 -0.17 -18.52 -26.37
C PRO A 68 -0.83 -19.89 -26.13
N ALA A 69 -0.15 -20.72 -25.33
CA ALA A 69 -0.66 -22.00 -24.83
C ALA A 69 -1.96 -21.83 -24.00
N PRO A 70 -2.78 -22.90 -23.87
CA PRO A 70 -4.04 -22.83 -23.15
C PRO A 70 -3.83 -22.59 -21.66
N ALA A 71 -4.78 -21.90 -21.02
CA ALA A 71 -4.78 -21.66 -19.58
C ALA A 71 -4.83 -22.98 -18.81
N GLU A 72 -3.72 -23.34 -18.14
CA GLU A 72 -3.72 -24.43 -17.18
C GLU A 72 -4.43 -24.03 -15.89
N ASN A 73 -5.27 -24.93 -15.41
CA ASN A 73 -5.86 -24.90 -14.08
C ASN A 73 -4.74 -24.78 -13.04
N GLY A 74 -4.83 -23.80 -12.14
CA GLY A 74 -3.78 -23.46 -11.17
C GLY A 74 -3.24 -24.69 -10.46
N SER A 75 -2.02 -25.08 -10.83
CA SER A 75 -1.38 -26.30 -10.37
C SER A 75 -0.60 -26.05 -9.08
N LEU A 76 -0.26 -27.12 -8.37
CA LEU A 76 0.59 -27.12 -7.17
C LEU A 76 1.97 -26.47 -7.43
N ALA A 77 2.44 -26.50 -8.69
CA ALA A 77 3.65 -25.82 -9.14
C ALA A 77 3.50 -24.29 -9.10
N SER A 78 2.35 -23.73 -9.48
CA SER A 78 2.10 -22.29 -9.38
C SER A 78 2.11 -21.79 -7.93
N LEU A 79 1.66 -22.63 -6.98
CA LEU A 79 1.71 -22.33 -5.55
C LEU A 79 3.15 -22.37 -5.02
N GLN A 80 3.98 -23.30 -5.49
CA GLN A 80 5.41 -23.35 -5.16
C GLN A 80 6.19 -22.16 -5.75
N GLU A 81 5.87 -21.74 -6.97
CA GLU A 81 6.45 -20.53 -7.58
C GLU A 81 6.05 -19.26 -6.82
N LEU A 82 4.78 -19.16 -6.39
CA LEU A 82 4.28 -18.08 -5.53
C LEU A 82 5.00 -18.05 -4.18
N ASP A 83 5.22 -19.22 -3.55
CA ASP A 83 5.96 -19.33 -2.29
C ASP A 83 7.42 -18.93 -2.45
N ALA A 84 8.07 -19.33 -3.53
CA ALA A 84 9.45 -18.94 -3.84
C ALA A 84 9.56 -17.42 -4.10
N ALA A 85 8.67 -16.86 -4.90
CA ALA A 85 8.61 -15.42 -5.17
C ALA A 85 8.32 -14.61 -3.89
N PHE A 86 7.43 -15.11 -3.03
CA PHE A 86 7.14 -14.49 -1.74
C PHE A 86 8.32 -14.56 -0.80
N PHE A 87 9.04 -15.69 -0.75
CA PHE A 87 10.25 -15.84 0.05
C PHE A 87 11.35 -14.87 -0.41
N GLN A 88 11.56 -14.74 -1.73
CA GLN A 88 12.50 -13.78 -2.31
C GLN A 88 12.13 -12.35 -1.95
N LEU A 89 10.86 -11.96 -2.12
CA LEU A 89 10.39 -10.61 -1.76
C LEU A 89 10.57 -10.34 -0.26
N ARG A 90 10.19 -11.30 0.60
CA ARG A 90 10.37 -11.19 2.05
C ARG A 90 11.84 -11.06 2.42
N SER A 91 12.73 -11.86 1.82
CA SER A 91 14.17 -11.79 2.04
C SER A 91 14.72 -10.43 1.59
N HIS A 92 14.29 -9.94 0.42
CA HIS A 92 14.72 -8.65 -0.09
C HIS A 92 14.27 -7.49 0.81
N LEU A 93 12.99 -7.48 1.21
CA LEU A 93 12.45 -6.49 2.14
C LEU A 93 13.12 -6.59 3.52
N TYR A 94 13.39 -7.80 4.01
CA TYR A 94 14.11 -8.01 5.26
C TYR A 94 15.54 -7.48 5.17
N ASN A 95 16.25 -7.69 4.05
CA ASN A 95 17.59 -7.16 3.83
C ASN A 95 17.59 -5.63 3.78
N ILE A 96 16.62 -5.03 3.09
CA ILE A 96 16.44 -3.56 3.10
C ILE A 96 16.19 -3.09 4.54
N THR A 97 15.31 -3.76 5.27
CA THR A 97 15.01 -3.43 6.66
C THR A 97 16.22 -3.60 7.57
N LEU A 98 17.03 -4.64 7.38
CA LEU A 98 18.25 -4.89 8.15
C LEU A 98 19.33 -3.86 7.82
N GLN A 99 19.45 -3.48 6.55
CA GLN A 99 20.28 -2.37 6.12
C GLN A 99 19.84 -1.06 6.81
N LEU A 100 18.54 -0.87 7.05
CA LEU A 100 17.94 0.23 7.82
C LEU A 100 17.94 0.00 9.35
N ALA A 101 18.50 -1.09 9.85
CA ALA A 101 18.48 -1.41 11.29
C ALA A 101 19.88 -1.71 11.85
N GLY A 102 20.94 -1.54 11.05
CA GLY A 102 22.31 -1.87 11.42
C GLY A 102 22.77 -1.15 12.70
N ASP A 103 23.22 -1.95 13.68
CA ASP A 103 23.56 -1.57 15.06
C ASP A 103 25.03 -1.11 15.21
N GLY A 104 25.49 -0.22 14.34
CA GLY A 104 26.89 0.25 14.37
C GLY A 104 27.03 1.65 13.80
N ASP A 105 27.17 2.63 14.70
CA ASP A 105 27.14 4.09 14.43
C ASP A 105 25.83 4.53 13.74
N PRO A 106 25.24 5.72 13.99
CA PRO A 106 24.11 6.15 13.20
C PRO A 106 24.63 6.48 11.79
N GLY A 107 24.69 5.45 10.94
CA GLY A 107 24.86 5.62 9.51
C GLY A 107 23.84 6.62 8.97
N PRO A 108 24.08 7.19 7.77
CA PRO A 108 23.25 8.27 7.24
C PRO A 108 21.77 7.89 7.22
N ARG A 109 20.90 8.84 7.59
CA ARG A 109 19.44 8.65 7.58
C ARG A 109 18.99 8.32 6.16
N ARG A 110 18.55 7.09 5.98
CA ARG A 110 17.85 6.64 4.77
C ARG A 110 16.38 6.98 4.78
N HIS A 111 15.86 7.22 3.58
CA HIS A 111 14.48 7.58 3.31
C HIS A 111 13.89 6.59 2.31
N LEU A 112 12.67 6.12 2.56
CA LEU A 112 12.01 5.14 1.73
C LEU A 112 10.66 5.67 1.25
N LEU A 113 10.40 5.53 -0.05
CA LEU A 113 9.09 5.80 -0.64
C LEU A 113 8.51 4.51 -1.24
N LEU A 114 7.47 3.98 -0.60
CA LEU A 114 6.66 2.90 -1.13
C LEU A 114 5.59 3.48 -2.06
N MET A 115 5.91 3.51 -3.35
CA MET A 115 5.05 3.99 -4.43
C MET A 115 4.20 2.84 -4.97
N ALA A 116 2.88 3.02 -5.04
CA ALA A 116 1.98 1.97 -5.48
C ALA A 116 0.67 2.52 -6.08
N THR A 117 -0.25 1.64 -6.43
CA THR A 117 -1.66 2.01 -6.66
C THR A 117 -2.60 1.24 -5.74
N THR A 118 -3.82 1.72 -5.53
CA THR A 118 -4.79 1.07 -4.65
C THR A 118 -5.09 -0.35 -5.11
N ARG A 119 -5.07 -1.31 -4.16
CA ARG A 119 -5.26 -2.78 -4.34
C ARG A 119 -4.04 -3.57 -4.89
N THR A 120 -2.85 -2.98 -4.88
CA THR A 120 -1.59 -3.68 -5.21
C THR A 120 -0.99 -4.50 -4.06
N GLY A 121 -1.52 -4.39 -2.84
CA GLY A 121 -0.92 -5.02 -1.65
C GLY A 121 0.04 -4.11 -0.87
N SER A 122 0.17 -2.84 -1.27
CA SER A 122 1.06 -1.87 -0.62
C SER A 122 0.84 -1.67 0.88
N SER A 123 -0.38 -1.85 1.38
CA SER A 123 -0.63 -1.76 2.82
C SER A 123 -0.04 -2.94 3.59
N PHE A 124 0.01 -4.14 2.99
CA PHE A 124 0.67 -5.30 3.56
C PHE A 124 2.19 -5.12 3.54
N VAL A 125 2.75 -4.70 2.40
CA VAL A 125 4.19 -4.41 2.27
C VAL A 125 4.63 -3.27 3.21
N GLY A 126 3.77 -2.27 3.43
CA GLY A 126 4.04 -1.18 4.36
C GLY A 126 4.22 -1.65 5.81
N GLU A 127 3.58 -2.75 6.22
CA GLU A 127 3.74 -3.27 7.59
C GLU A 127 5.16 -3.76 7.89
N PHE A 128 5.92 -4.22 6.88
CA PHE A 128 7.33 -4.60 7.11
C PHE A 128 8.18 -3.43 7.63
N PHE A 129 7.84 -2.19 7.24
CA PHE A 129 8.48 -0.97 7.74
C PHE A 129 7.82 -0.45 9.01
N ASN A 130 6.49 -0.50 9.09
CA ASN A 130 5.71 0.00 10.22
C ASN A 130 6.01 -0.72 11.54
N GLN A 131 6.39 -1.99 11.46
CA GLN A 131 6.74 -2.81 12.64
C GLN A 131 8.19 -2.58 13.13
N GLN A 132 8.96 -1.72 12.47
CA GLN A 132 10.35 -1.44 12.83
C GLN A 132 10.46 -0.23 13.75
N GLY A 133 11.00 -0.43 14.95
CA GLY A 133 11.17 0.63 15.95
C GLY A 133 12.08 1.78 15.49
N SER A 134 13.02 1.53 14.58
CA SER A 134 13.95 2.54 14.05
C SER A 134 13.38 3.38 12.90
N ILE A 135 12.21 3.02 12.34
CA ILE A 135 11.63 3.66 11.15
C ILE A 135 10.40 4.48 11.53
N PHE A 136 10.36 5.74 11.11
CA PHE A 136 9.14 6.54 11.11
C PHE A 136 8.31 6.22 9.86
N TYR A 137 7.33 5.34 9.99
CA TYR A 137 6.44 4.99 8.88
C TYR A 137 5.18 5.86 8.86
N LEU A 138 4.82 6.42 7.70
CA LEU A 138 3.61 7.21 7.51
C LEU A 138 2.71 6.66 6.39
N PHE A 139 1.47 6.36 6.75
CA PHE A 139 0.48 5.76 5.85
C PHE A 139 -0.29 6.81 5.03
N GLU A 140 -0.11 6.81 3.71
CA GLU A 140 -0.86 7.63 2.74
C GLU A 140 -1.02 9.12 3.12
N PRO A 141 0.07 9.85 3.42
CA PRO A 141 -0.03 11.25 3.87
C PRO A 141 -0.64 12.20 2.82
N LEU A 142 -0.53 11.85 1.53
CA LEU A 142 -1.08 12.64 0.43
C LEU A 142 -2.62 12.56 0.30
N TRP A 143 -3.31 11.78 1.14
CA TRP A 143 -4.78 11.69 1.11
C TRP A 143 -5.46 13.04 1.32
N HIS A 144 -4.96 13.83 2.27
CA HIS A 144 -5.47 15.16 2.54
C HIS A 144 -5.19 16.13 1.39
N VAL A 145 -3.99 16.03 0.80
CA VAL A 145 -3.60 16.86 -0.34
C VAL A 145 -4.50 16.62 -1.55
N GLU A 146 -4.79 15.36 -1.89
CA GLU A 146 -5.73 15.00 -2.98
C GLU A 146 -7.15 15.54 -2.75
N LYS A 147 -7.58 15.65 -1.49
CA LYS A 147 -8.92 16.16 -1.15
C LYS A 147 -9.05 17.67 -1.31
N THR A 148 -7.96 18.40 -1.07
CA THR A 148 -7.95 19.87 -1.14
C THR A 148 -7.54 20.35 -2.54
N VAL A 149 -6.61 19.64 -3.17
CA VAL A 149 -6.10 19.95 -4.50
C VAL A 149 -6.98 19.24 -5.55
N THR A 150 -8.24 19.66 -5.64
CA THR A 150 -9.10 19.32 -6.78
C THR A 150 -9.01 20.42 -7.83
N PHE A 151 -8.08 20.29 -8.78
CA PHE A 151 -8.10 21.15 -9.96
C PHE A 151 -9.31 20.80 -10.83
N LEU A 152 -9.94 21.82 -11.40
CA LEU A 152 -11.04 21.71 -12.35
C LEU A 152 -10.69 20.77 -13.52
N PRO A 153 -11.67 20.10 -14.16
CA PRO A 153 -11.40 19.15 -15.24
C PRO A 153 -10.80 19.88 -16.45
N GLY A 154 -9.54 19.60 -16.77
CA GLY A 154 -8.84 20.17 -17.93
C GLY A 154 -7.32 20.20 -17.76
N GLY A 155 -6.62 19.17 -18.26
CA GLY A 155 -5.20 19.17 -18.69
C GLY A 155 -4.09 19.59 -17.72
N ALA A 156 -4.11 20.84 -17.22
CA ALA A 156 -3.08 21.42 -16.34
C ALA A 156 -3.11 20.86 -14.89
N SER A 157 -4.16 20.11 -14.57
CA SER A 157 -4.47 19.53 -13.25
C SER A 157 -3.49 18.44 -12.77
N ALA A 158 -3.01 17.56 -13.66
CA ALA A 158 -2.22 16.39 -13.27
C ALA A 158 -0.77 16.73 -12.93
N VAL A 159 -0.14 17.60 -13.72
CA VAL A 159 1.24 18.05 -13.49
C VAL A 159 1.30 18.95 -12.24
N GLY A 160 0.36 19.89 -12.10
CA GLY A 160 0.26 20.73 -10.90
C GLY A 160 0.10 19.90 -9.63
N SER A 161 -0.76 18.87 -9.65
CA SER A 161 -0.92 17.95 -8.52
C SER A 161 0.37 17.19 -8.21
N ALA A 162 1.08 16.73 -9.24
CA ALA A 162 2.35 16.01 -9.08
C ALA A 162 3.42 16.88 -8.39
N LEU A 163 3.50 18.17 -8.73
CA LEU A 163 4.42 19.12 -8.08
C LEU A 163 4.09 19.33 -6.60
N VAL A 164 2.81 19.55 -6.27
CA VAL A 164 2.39 19.69 -4.87
C VAL A 164 2.67 18.41 -4.08
N TYR A 165 2.35 17.24 -4.65
CA TYR A 165 2.64 15.96 -4.01
C TYR A 165 4.13 15.75 -3.77
N ARG A 166 4.97 16.10 -4.76
CA ARG A 166 6.43 16.04 -4.67
C ARG A 166 6.94 16.90 -3.51
N ASP A 167 6.46 18.14 -3.42
CA ASP A 167 6.92 19.08 -2.39
C ASP A 167 6.46 18.67 -0.99
N VAL A 168 5.24 18.17 -0.85
CA VAL A 168 4.76 17.59 0.41
C VAL A 168 5.58 16.35 0.79
N LEU A 169 5.86 15.43 -0.13
CA LEU A 169 6.70 14.26 0.15
C LEU A 169 8.09 14.67 0.61
N LYS A 170 8.71 15.66 -0.04
CA LYS A 170 10.01 16.19 0.35
C LYS A 170 10.03 16.71 1.78
N GLN A 171 9.05 17.52 2.18
CA GLN A 171 8.95 18.02 3.56
C GLN A 171 8.76 16.86 4.55
N LEU A 172 7.89 15.90 4.24
CA LEU A 172 7.65 14.74 5.11
C LEU A 172 8.86 13.84 5.28
N LEU A 173 9.64 13.61 4.21
CA LEU A 173 10.89 12.84 4.29
C LEU A 173 11.91 13.55 5.18
N LEU A 174 11.92 14.88 5.20
CA LEU A 174 12.74 15.71 6.09
C LEU A 174 12.15 15.89 7.50
N CYS A 175 11.10 15.14 7.85
CA CYS A 175 10.37 15.24 9.11
C CYS A 175 9.71 16.61 9.37
N ASP A 176 9.36 17.36 8.33
CA ASP A 176 8.48 18.52 8.44
C ASP A 176 7.03 18.11 8.12
N LEU A 177 6.25 17.85 9.17
CA LEU A 177 4.84 17.46 9.07
C LEU A 177 3.89 18.66 9.13
N TYR A 178 4.38 19.87 9.44
CA TYR A 178 3.55 21.08 9.49
C TYR A 178 2.93 21.38 8.13
N ILE A 179 3.57 20.96 7.04
CA ILE A 179 3.04 21.07 5.68
C ILE A 179 1.64 20.45 5.52
N LEU A 180 1.31 19.42 6.32
CA LEU A 180 0.01 18.74 6.25
C LEU A 180 -1.13 19.61 6.79
N GLU A 181 -0.85 20.58 7.66
CA GLU A 181 -1.87 21.43 8.28
C GLU A 181 -2.66 22.22 7.24
N ASN A 182 -2.00 22.61 6.14
CA ASN A 182 -2.61 23.29 5.00
C ASN A 182 -3.65 22.46 4.25
N PHE A 183 -3.68 21.14 4.46
CA PHE A 183 -4.54 20.21 3.73
C PHE A 183 -5.55 19.49 4.61
N ILE A 184 -5.46 19.61 5.94
CA ILE A 184 -6.37 18.94 6.87
C ILE A 184 -7.60 19.80 7.10
N SER A 185 -8.78 19.18 7.01
CA SER A 185 -10.06 19.83 7.29
C SER A 185 -10.83 19.03 8.35
N PRO A 186 -11.26 19.65 9.47
CA PRO A 186 -11.05 21.06 9.84
C PRO A 186 -9.57 21.40 10.10
N ALA A 187 -9.23 22.68 9.95
CA ALA A 187 -7.85 23.15 10.16
C ALA A 187 -7.36 22.82 11.58
N PRO A 188 -6.11 22.38 11.76
CA PRO A 188 -5.55 22.13 13.08
C PRO A 188 -5.51 23.39 13.95
N GLU A 189 -5.84 23.26 15.23
CA GLU A 189 -5.76 24.35 16.22
C GLU A 189 -4.55 24.12 17.12
N GLY A 190 -3.57 25.04 17.12
CA GLY A 190 -2.34 24.87 17.90
C GLY A 190 -1.61 23.55 17.60
N HIS A 191 -1.54 23.16 16.33
CA HIS A 191 -0.99 21.89 15.85
C HIS A 191 -1.73 20.62 16.30
N LEU A 192 -2.93 20.75 16.88
CA LEU A 192 -3.78 19.61 17.26
C LEU A 192 -4.81 19.32 16.18
N THR A 193 -4.92 18.05 15.79
CA THR A 193 -5.96 17.61 14.85
C THR A 193 -6.53 16.24 15.22
N PRO A 194 -7.87 16.08 15.23
CA PRO A 194 -8.52 14.77 15.36
C PRO A 194 -8.63 14.02 14.03
N PHE A 195 -8.19 14.61 12.91
CA PHE A 195 -8.50 14.13 11.57
C PHE A 195 -7.26 13.92 10.69
N LEU A 196 -6.35 13.06 11.13
CA LEU A 196 -5.32 12.51 10.24
C LEU A 196 -5.80 11.20 9.60
N PHE A 197 -5.80 11.13 8.27
CA PHE A 197 -6.27 9.96 7.52
C PHE A 197 -5.54 8.70 7.97
N ARG A 198 -6.31 7.72 8.47
CA ARG A 198 -5.79 6.43 8.92
C ARG A 198 -4.58 6.52 9.85
N ARG A 199 -4.52 7.51 10.75
CA ARG A 199 -3.48 7.66 11.80
C ARG A 199 -3.09 6.33 12.43
N GLY A 200 -4.07 5.53 12.85
CA GLY A 200 -3.87 4.19 13.43
C GLY A 200 -3.13 3.16 12.58
N SER A 201 -2.82 3.46 11.31
CA SER A 201 -1.99 2.63 10.43
C SER A 201 -0.51 3.02 10.45
N SER A 202 -0.12 4.01 11.26
CA SER A 202 1.27 4.45 11.45
C SER A 202 1.63 4.29 12.93
N HIS A 203 2.43 3.28 13.27
CA HIS A 203 2.74 2.93 14.66
C HIS A 203 3.36 4.10 15.43
N SER A 204 4.27 4.84 14.78
CA SER A 204 4.93 6.01 15.36
C SER A 204 3.98 7.16 15.74
N LEU A 205 2.74 7.18 15.23
CA LEU A 205 1.73 8.16 15.61
C LEU A 205 0.81 7.69 16.75
N CYS A 206 0.99 6.44 17.17
CA CYS A 206 0.22 5.74 18.18
C CYS A 206 1.09 5.24 19.35
N GLU A 207 2.35 5.63 19.39
CA GLU A 207 3.29 5.35 20.49
C GLU A 207 3.62 6.64 21.26
N GLU A 208 4.23 6.50 22.44
CA GLU A 208 4.69 7.66 23.20
C GLU A 208 5.89 8.33 22.51
N PRO A 209 6.00 9.67 22.54
CA PRO A 209 5.12 10.62 23.23
C PRO A 209 3.94 11.13 22.38
N VAL A 210 3.77 10.64 21.15
CA VAL A 210 2.75 11.16 20.22
C VAL A 210 1.33 10.80 20.67
N CYS A 211 1.14 9.62 21.24
CA CYS A 211 -0.13 9.15 21.76
C CYS A 211 -0.38 9.68 23.18
N THR A 212 -0.73 10.96 23.31
CA THR A 212 -1.07 11.53 24.62
C THR A 212 -2.44 11.03 25.12
N PRO A 213 -2.63 10.87 26.44
CA PRO A 213 -3.94 10.49 27.00
C PRO A 213 -5.01 11.54 26.71
N SER A 214 -6.20 11.10 26.31
CA SER A 214 -7.29 12.03 26.01
C SER A 214 -7.93 12.58 27.29
N THR A 215 -7.93 13.91 27.47
CA THR A 215 -8.64 14.61 28.55
C THR A 215 -10.09 14.99 28.18
N LYS A 216 -10.41 15.03 26.89
CA LYS A 216 -11.74 15.36 26.35
C LYS A 216 -12.26 14.22 25.44
N LYS A 217 -13.57 13.97 25.40
CA LYS A 217 -14.18 12.98 24.48
C LYS A 217 -14.26 13.54 23.04
N VAL A 218 -13.13 13.86 22.42
CA VAL A 218 -13.08 14.23 21.00
C VAL A 218 -13.22 12.96 20.16
N PHE A 219 -14.12 12.96 19.19
CA PHE A 219 -14.27 11.84 18.28
C PHE A 219 -13.15 11.85 17.23
N GLU A 220 -12.30 10.82 17.25
CA GLU A 220 -11.31 10.57 16.21
C GLU A 220 -11.80 9.49 15.26
N LYS A 221 -12.03 9.85 14.00
CA LYS A 221 -12.45 8.89 12.96
C LYS A 221 -11.42 7.78 12.74
N TYR A 222 -10.14 8.10 12.89
CA TYR A 222 -9.01 7.20 12.59
C TYR A 222 -8.17 6.90 13.83
N TYR A 223 -8.83 6.52 14.92
CA TYR A 223 -8.20 6.22 16.20
C TYR A 223 -7.15 5.10 16.14
N CYS A 224 -6.22 5.13 17.10
CA CYS A 224 -5.23 4.06 17.30
C CYS A 224 -5.90 2.82 17.90
N LYS A 225 -5.70 1.64 17.29
CA LYS A 225 -6.44 0.42 17.67
C LYS A 225 -6.13 -0.07 19.09
N ASN A 226 -4.89 0.08 19.52
CA ASN A 226 -4.38 -0.52 20.75
C ASN A 226 -4.24 0.47 21.91
N ARG A 227 -4.48 1.77 21.67
CA ARG A 227 -4.31 2.84 22.66
C ARG A 227 -5.35 3.93 22.48
N ARG A 228 -5.82 4.49 23.59
CA ARG A 228 -6.70 5.66 23.61
C ARG A 228 -5.86 6.93 23.59
N CYS A 229 -5.45 7.33 22.38
CA CYS A 229 -4.78 8.60 22.17
C CYS A 229 -5.82 9.72 22.08
N GLY A 230 -5.48 10.90 22.59
CA GLY A 230 -6.15 12.15 22.25
C GLY A 230 -5.71 12.67 20.87
N PRO A 231 -6.24 13.85 20.46
CA PRO A 231 -5.97 14.44 19.15
C PRO A 231 -4.48 14.47 18.83
N LEU A 232 -4.15 14.22 17.56
CA LEU A 232 -2.77 14.18 17.12
C LEU A 232 -2.15 15.57 17.27
N ASN A 233 -1.08 15.66 18.06
CA ASN A 233 -0.20 16.82 18.09
C ASN A 233 0.88 16.67 17.02
N ILE A 234 0.83 17.52 15.99
CA ILE A 234 1.74 17.47 14.85
C ILE A 234 3.18 17.79 15.28
N THR A 235 3.38 18.68 16.25
CA THR A 235 4.72 18.96 16.81
C THR A 235 5.32 17.71 17.44
N LEU A 236 4.55 16.95 18.24
CA LEU A 236 5.05 15.69 18.82
C LEU A 236 5.37 14.65 17.73
N ALA A 237 4.58 14.63 16.64
CA ALA A 237 4.86 13.75 15.50
C ALA A 237 6.14 14.14 14.75
N VAL A 238 6.40 15.44 14.57
CA VAL A 238 7.66 15.98 14.01
C VAL A 238 8.85 15.54 14.85
N GLU A 239 8.77 15.71 16.17
CA GLU A 239 9.82 15.29 17.08
C GLU A 239 10.03 13.78 17.05
N ALA A 240 8.96 12.99 17.02
CA ALA A 240 9.04 11.54 16.93
C ALA A 240 9.72 11.11 15.61
N CYS A 241 9.38 11.73 14.49
CA CYS A 241 10.05 11.49 13.21
C CYS A 241 11.55 11.80 13.30
N ARG A 242 11.92 12.96 13.87
CA ARG A 242 13.32 13.37 14.03
C ARG A 242 14.13 12.42 14.92
N ARG A 243 13.50 11.72 15.86
CA ARG A 243 14.14 10.73 16.74
C ARG A 243 14.34 9.36 16.09
N LYS A 244 13.61 9.02 15.04
CA LYS A 244 13.77 7.75 14.32
C LYS A 244 15.01 7.79 13.43
N GLN A 245 15.63 6.64 13.20
CA GLN A 245 16.84 6.55 12.37
C GLN A 245 16.51 6.73 10.89
N HIS A 246 15.33 6.26 10.46
CA HIS A 246 14.89 6.27 9.07
C HIS A 246 13.45 6.73 8.92
N VAL A 247 13.07 7.11 7.69
CA VAL A 247 11.71 7.53 7.35
C VAL A 247 11.19 6.69 6.20
N ALA A 248 9.96 6.20 6.31
CA ALA A 248 9.29 5.44 5.25
C ALA A 248 7.89 6.00 4.98
N LEU A 249 7.62 6.41 3.76
CA LEU A 249 6.31 6.91 3.35
C LEU A 249 5.66 5.94 2.38
N LYS A 250 4.38 5.64 2.58
CA LYS A 250 3.60 4.86 1.60
C LYS A 250 2.58 5.75 0.91
N THR A 251 2.56 5.76 -0.42
CA THR A 251 1.61 6.55 -1.22
C THR A 251 1.03 5.77 -2.39
N VAL A 252 -0.22 6.08 -2.73
CA VAL A 252 -0.93 5.53 -3.90
C VAL A 252 -1.27 6.60 -4.95
N ARG A 253 -0.76 7.82 -4.78
CA ARG A 253 -1.14 9.03 -5.54
C ARG A 253 -0.10 9.50 -6.53
N ILE A 254 1.13 9.00 -6.44
CA ILE A 254 2.16 9.20 -7.46
C ILE A 254 2.08 8.04 -8.45
N ARG A 255 1.95 8.34 -9.75
CA ARG A 255 1.80 7.31 -10.80
C ARG A 255 3.00 7.20 -11.75
N GLN A 256 3.80 8.26 -11.86
CA GLN A 256 4.96 8.34 -12.74
C GLN A 256 6.20 8.58 -11.88
N LEU A 257 7.22 7.74 -12.08
CA LEU A 257 8.45 7.72 -11.30
C LEU A 257 9.32 8.95 -11.61
N GLU A 258 9.23 9.47 -12.83
CA GLU A 258 9.94 10.66 -13.33
C GLU A 258 9.72 11.89 -12.44
N PHE A 259 8.51 12.09 -11.90
CA PHE A 259 8.22 13.23 -11.03
C PHE A 259 8.97 13.21 -9.70
N LEU A 260 9.53 12.06 -9.33
CA LEU A 260 10.30 11.89 -8.10
C LEU A 260 11.79 12.18 -8.28
N GLN A 261 12.27 12.38 -9.51
CA GLN A 261 13.67 12.69 -9.80
C GLN A 261 14.21 13.84 -8.92
N PRO A 262 13.52 14.99 -8.75
CA PRO A 262 14.05 16.06 -7.91
C PRO A 262 14.13 15.73 -6.41
N LEU A 263 13.41 14.70 -5.93
CA LEU A 263 13.62 14.21 -4.55
C LEU A 263 14.81 13.28 -4.45
N VAL A 264 15.04 12.45 -5.46
CA VAL A 264 16.17 11.50 -5.46
C VAL A 264 17.50 12.25 -5.61
N GLU A 265 17.51 13.35 -6.37
CA GLU A 265 18.68 14.22 -6.55
C GLU A 265 18.89 15.22 -5.39
N ASP A 266 17.98 15.33 -4.43
CA ASP A 266 18.14 16.24 -3.28
C ASP A 266 19.25 15.69 -2.35
N PRO A 267 20.37 16.41 -2.16
CA PRO A 267 21.51 15.91 -1.40
C PRO A 267 21.22 15.69 0.09
N ARG A 268 20.08 16.17 0.59
CA ARG A 268 19.64 15.95 1.98
C ARG A 268 18.90 14.62 2.17
N LEU A 269 18.59 13.91 1.08
CA LEU A 269 17.81 12.68 1.09
C LEU A 269 18.61 11.51 0.48
N ASP A 270 18.88 10.47 1.27
CA ASP A 270 19.20 9.14 0.72
C ASP A 270 17.88 8.39 0.43
N LEU A 271 17.26 8.70 -0.72
CA LEU A 271 15.92 8.21 -1.08
C LEU A 271 15.97 6.89 -1.88
N ARG A 272 15.32 5.85 -1.34
CA ARG A 272 15.07 4.56 -2.00
C ARG A 272 13.59 4.43 -2.34
N ILE A 273 13.28 4.12 -3.59
CA ILE A 273 11.90 3.99 -4.08
C ILE A 273 11.60 2.50 -4.30
N ILE A 274 10.53 2.01 -3.68
CA ILE A 274 9.95 0.70 -3.98
C ILE A 274 8.66 0.93 -4.75
N GLN A 275 8.64 0.58 -6.03
CA GLN A 275 7.41 0.59 -6.83
C GLN A 275 6.74 -0.78 -6.79
N LEU A 276 5.53 -0.85 -6.23
CA LEU A 276 4.72 -2.06 -6.27
C LEU A 276 3.82 -2.09 -7.50
N VAL A 277 4.07 -3.08 -8.36
CA VAL A 277 3.29 -3.38 -9.55
C VAL A 277 2.54 -4.70 -9.33
N ARG A 278 1.25 -4.69 -9.63
CA ARG A 278 0.39 -5.89 -9.66
C ARG A 278 -0.34 -5.91 -11.00
N ASP A 279 -0.65 -7.10 -11.49
CA ASP A 279 -1.45 -7.29 -12.70
C ASP A 279 -2.69 -6.37 -12.69
N PRO A 280 -2.85 -5.47 -13.68
CA PRO A 280 -3.97 -4.54 -13.75
C PRO A 280 -5.34 -5.22 -13.76
N ARG A 281 -5.46 -6.45 -14.31
CA ARG A 281 -6.69 -7.24 -14.31
C ARG A 281 -7.05 -7.67 -12.90
N ALA A 282 -6.07 -8.14 -12.12
CA ALA A 282 -6.26 -8.50 -10.71
C ALA A 282 -6.61 -7.27 -9.86
N VAL A 283 -5.98 -6.13 -10.15
CA VAL A 283 -6.31 -4.86 -9.49
C VAL A 283 -7.75 -4.45 -9.81
N LEU A 284 -8.18 -4.52 -11.07
CA LEU A 284 -9.54 -4.21 -11.50
C LEU A 284 -10.56 -5.12 -10.81
N ALA A 285 -10.36 -6.44 -10.89
CA ALA A 285 -11.19 -7.44 -10.20
C ALA A 285 -11.38 -7.11 -8.72
N SER A 286 -10.29 -6.80 -8.03
CA SER A 286 -10.32 -6.47 -6.60
C SER A 286 -11.03 -5.13 -6.31
N ARG A 287 -10.92 -4.14 -7.22
CA ARG A 287 -11.61 -2.85 -7.09
C ARG A 287 -13.11 -2.96 -7.33
N MET A 288 -13.55 -3.84 -8.22
CA MET A 288 -14.97 -4.08 -8.48
C MET A 288 -15.69 -4.63 -7.24
N VAL A 289 -15.00 -5.39 -6.40
CA VAL A 289 -15.51 -5.86 -5.11
C VAL A 289 -15.41 -4.75 -4.05
N ALA A 290 -14.24 -4.14 -3.88
CA ALA A 290 -13.98 -3.18 -2.81
C ALA A 290 -14.66 -1.82 -2.99
N PHE A 291 -14.98 -1.44 -4.23
CA PHE A 291 -15.55 -0.15 -4.61
C PHE A 291 -16.72 -0.34 -5.58
N SER A 292 -17.63 -1.27 -5.28
CA SER A 292 -18.72 -1.69 -6.19
C SER A 292 -19.41 -0.52 -6.88
N GLY A 293 -19.88 0.47 -6.12
CA GLY A 293 -20.59 1.62 -6.70
C GLY A 293 -19.78 2.47 -7.69
N LYS A 294 -18.44 2.43 -7.66
CA LYS A 294 -17.57 3.12 -8.63
C LYS A 294 -17.23 2.27 -9.87
N TYR A 295 -17.48 0.97 -9.82
CA TYR A 295 -17.11 -0.01 -10.84
C TYR A 295 -18.33 -0.86 -11.23
N GLU A 296 -19.55 -0.31 -11.08
CA GLU A 296 -20.80 -1.03 -11.30
C GLU A 296 -20.96 -1.46 -12.76
N THR A 297 -20.53 -0.61 -13.70
CA THR A 297 -20.47 -0.89 -15.16
C THR A 297 -19.53 -2.04 -15.47
N TRP A 298 -18.31 -2.03 -14.93
CA TRP A 298 -17.37 -3.15 -15.02
C TRP A 298 -17.95 -4.43 -14.45
N LYS A 299 -18.69 -4.33 -13.34
CA LYS A 299 -19.29 -5.48 -12.66
C LYS A 299 -20.39 -6.10 -13.49
N LYS A 300 -21.28 -5.28 -14.07
CA LYS A 300 -22.31 -5.71 -15.02
C LYS A 300 -21.70 -6.33 -16.27
N TRP A 301 -20.70 -5.68 -16.86
CA TRP A 301 -19.99 -6.23 -18.03
C TRP A 301 -19.40 -7.61 -17.74
N ALA A 302 -18.78 -7.80 -16.57
CA ALA A 302 -18.20 -9.08 -16.19
C ALA A 302 -19.24 -10.17 -15.88
N SER A 303 -20.45 -9.83 -15.45
CA SER A 303 -21.52 -10.80 -15.13
C SER A 303 -22.45 -11.10 -16.29
N GLU A 304 -22.78 -10.10 -17.11
CA GLU A 304 -23.82 -10.14 -18.14
C GLU A 304 -23.24 -10.23 -19.56
N GLY A 305 -21.92 -10.01 -19.74
CA GLY A 305 -21.21 -10.26 -20.99
C GLY A 305 -21.47 -9.26 -22.13
N GLU A 306 -22.50 -8.41 -22.04
CA GLU A 306 -22.94 -7.49 -23.10
C GLU A 306 -23.18 -6.04 -22.63
N ALA A 307 -23.00 -5.74 -21.34
CA ALA A 307 -23.20 -4.37 -20.86
C ALA A 307 -22.13 -3.43 -21.47
N PRO A 308 -22.52 -2.35 -22.18
CA PRO A 308 -21.56 -1.43 -22.78
C PRO A 308 -20.72 -0.75 -21.69
N LEU A 309 -19.40 -0.92 -21.77
CA LEU A 309 -18.47 -0.15 -20.97
C LEU A 309 -18.40 1.27 -21.51
N ARG A 310 -18.33 2.24 -20.61
CA ARG A 310 -18.11 3.63 -21.03
C ARG A 310 -16.69 3.77 -21.56
N GLU A 311 -16.53 4.43 -22.71
CA GLU A 311 -15.22 4.65 -23.33
C GLU A 311 -14.23 5.31 -22.34
N GLU A 312 -14.69 6.28 -21.56
CA GLU A 312 -13.90 6.94 -20.51
C GLU A 312 -13.31 5.97 -19.48
N GLU A 313 -14.04 4.91 -19.11
CA GLU A 313 -13.58 3.93 -18.15
C GLU A 313 -12.51 3.00 -18.74
N VAL A 314 -12.69 2.61 -20.00
CA VAL A 314 -11.71 1.83 -20.76
C VAL A 314 -10.43 2.64 -20.95
N GLN A 315 -10.55 3.91 -21.34
CA GLN A 315 -9.42 4.83 -21.46
C GLN A 315 -8.72 5.05 -20.12
N ARG A 316 -9.46 5.14 -19.01
CA ARG A 316 -8.88 5.23 -17.67
C ARG A 316 -8.09 3.97 -17.29
N LEU A 317 -8.59 2.78 -17.64
CA LEU A 317 -7.87 1.52 -17.42
C LEU A 317 -6.60 1.48 -18.26
N ARG A 318 -6.70 1.77 -19.57
CA ARG A 318 -5.55 1.86 -20.49
C ARG A 318 -4.51 2.84 -19.99
N GLY A 319 -4.90 4.05 -19.59
CA GLY A 319 -3.99 5.04 -19.05
C GLY A 319 -3.28 4.61 -17.76
N ASN A 320 -3.96 3.82 -16.90
CA ASN A 320 -3.29 3.24 -15.73
C ASN A 320 -2.28 2.16 -16.13
N CYS A 321 -2.60 1.31 -17.11
CA CYS A 321 -1.67 0.29 -17.62
C CYS A 321 -0.43 0.94 -18.24
N GLU A 322 -0.62 1.95 -19.10
CA GLU A 322 0.50 2.69 -19.70
C GLU A 322 1.35 3.40 -18.65
N SER A 323 0.72 4.04 -17.66
CA SER A 323 1.46 4.68 -16.56
C SER A 323 2.31 3.69 -15.76
N ILE A 324 1.79 2.48 -15.51
CA ILE A 324 2.55 1.41 -14.84
C ILE A 324 3.70 0.96 -15.73
N ARG A 325 3.45 0.72 -17.02
CA ARG A 325 4.46 0.28 -17.99
C ARG A 325 5.61 1.27 -18.09
N VAL A 326 5.32 2.54 -18.34
CA VAL A 326 6.34 3.62 -18.46
C VAL A 326 7.17 3.73 -17.18
N SER A 327 6.52 3.78 -16.02
CA SER A 327 7.20 3.88 -14.73
C SER A 327 8.08 2.66 -14.44
N ALA A 328 7.61 1.45 -14.77
CA ALA A 328 8.38 0.22 -14.58
C ALA A 328 9.57 0.13 -15.54
N GLU A 329 9.40 0.51 -16.82
CA GLU A 329 10.50 0.59 -17.79
C GLU A 329 11.58 1.56 -17.34
N LEU A 330 11.20 2.75 -16.83
CA LEU A 330 12.15 3.70 -16.26
C LEU A 330 12.93 3.09 -15.08
N GLY A 331 12.23 2.44 -14.15
CA GLY A 331 12.85 1.81 -12.99
C GLY A 331 13.82 0.68 -13.38
N LEU A 332 13.45 -0.14 -14.38
CA LEU A 332 14.30 -1.22 -14.90
C LEU A 332 15.52 -0.70 -15.66
N ARG A 333 15.40 0.42 -16.39
CA ARG A 333 16.52 1.07 -17.09
C ARG A 333 17.58 1.63 -16.16
N ARG A 334 17.24 1.90 -14.89
CA ARG A 334 18.15 2.47 -13.87
C ARG A 334 18.97 3.66 -14.41
N PRO A 335 18.32 4.76 -14.85
CA PRO A 335 19.00 5.99 -15.24
C PRO A 335 19.90 6.51 -14.11
N GLY A 336 20.89 7.36 -14.43
CA GLY A 336 21.92 7.79 -13.48
C GLY A 336 21.38 8.27 -12.13
N TRP A 337 20.31 9.07 -12.15
CA TRP A 337 19.65 9.59 -10.94
C TRP A 337 18.93 8.52 -10.10
N LEU A 338 18.64 7.33 -10.65
CA LEU A 338 18.06 6.18 -9.93
C LEU A 338 19.10 5.11 -9.53
N ARG A 339 20.39 5.30 -9.86
CA ARG A 339 21.41 4.28 -9.59
C ARG A 339 21.80 4.15 -8.12
N GLY A 340 21.40 5.13 -7.29
CA GLY A 340 21.35 5.08 -5.84
C GLY A 340 22.57 4.49 -5.15
#